data_AF-A0A3C0TVE8-F1
#
_entry.id   AF-A0A3C0TVE8-F1
#
_cell.length_a   1.000
_cell.length_b   1.000
_cell.length_c   1.000
_cell.angle_alpha   90.00
_cell.angle_beta   90.00
_cell.angle_gamma   90.00
#
_symmetry.space_group_name_H-M   'P 1'
#
loop_
_entity.id
_entity.type
_entity.pdbx_description
1 polymer ?
#
loop_
_entity_poly.entity_id
_entity_poly.type
_entity_poly.pdbx_seq_one_letter_code
_entity_poly.pdbx_strand_id
1 'polypeptide(L)'
;MEVSPQTDAWRWAAIAGRDPRADGKFYYSVRTTGVYCRPSCPARLARRENVQFHMTREDAERAGFRPCKRCRPGGQSPADEHRQKVIAVCRRIETAETPPPLDELAAWAGLSRHHFHRVFKSVTGVTPKDYADA
;
A
#
# COMPACT_ATOMS: atom_id res chain seq x y z
N MET A 1 11.39 3.77 24.83
CA MET A 1 10.48 4.01 23.69
C MET A 1 9.05 3.90 24.19
N GLU A 2 8.44 5.02 24.54
CA GLU A 2 7.06 5.09 25.05
C GLU A 2 6.08 4.85 23.91
N VAL A 3 5.43 3.69 23.92
CA VAL A 3 4.28 3.43 23.06
C VAL A 3 3.07 4.00 23.79
N SER A 4 2.72 5.27 23.53
CA SER A 4 1.44 5.80 24.02
C SER A 4 0.31 4.88 23.56
N PRO A 5 -0.63 4.49 24.44
CA PRO A 5 -1.76 3.66 24.03
C PRO A 5 -2.62 4.48 23.07
N GLN A 6 -2.51 4.20 21.77
CA GLN A 6 -3.38 4.78 20.76
C GLN A 6 -4.82 4.41 21.14
N THR A 7 -5.64 5.41 21.44
CA THR A 7 -7.03 5.19 21.85
C THR A 7 -7.86 4.68 20.68
N ASP A 8 -8.96 4.01 20.97
CA ASP A 8 -9.93 3.57 19.96
C ASP A 8 -10.48 4.72 19.11
N ALA A 9 -10.58 5.92 19.71
CA ALA A 9 -10.94 7.14 18.99
C ALA A 9 -9.88 7.53 17.95
N TRP A 10 -8.60 7.46 18.31
CA TRP A 10 -7.50 7.71 17.38
C TRP A 10 -7.48 6.68 16.24
N ARG A 11 -7.63 5.38 16.56
CA ARG A 11 -7.68 4.32 15.56
C ARG A 11 -8.85 4.52 14.60
N TRP A 12 -10.01 4.88 15.12
CA TRP A 12 -11.18 5.16 14.29
C TRP A 12 -10.95 6.35 13.36
N ALA A 13 -10.40 7.46 13.87
CA ALA A 13 -10.07 8.63 13.07
C ALA A 13 -9.08 8.30 11.95
N ALA A 14 -8.07 7.47 12.23
CA ALA A 14 -7.10 7.01 11.24
C ALA A 14 -7.75 6.21 10.11
N ILE A 15 -8.71 5.32 10.41
CA ILE A 15 -9.44 4.59 9.36
C ILE A 15 -10.36 5.55 8.57
N ALA A 16 -11.09 6.43 9.27
CA ALA A 16 -12.01 7.37 8.64
C ALA A 16 -11.27 8.33 7.68
N GLY A 17 -10.06 8.76 8.06
CA GLY A 17 -9.17 9.59 7.25
C GLY A 17 -8.29 8.81 6.27
N ARG A 18 -8.33 7.47 6.28
CA ARG A 18 -7.47 6.59 5.48
C ARG A 18 -5.98 6.92 5.62
N ASP A 19 -5.54 7.17 6.84
CA ASP A 19 -4.17 7.65 7.11
C ASP A 19 -3.13 6.54 6.85
N PRO A 20 -2.26 6.67 5.82
CA PRO A 20 -1.20 5.69 5.56
C PRO A 20 -0.14 5.64 6.67
N ARG A 21 -0.02 6.68 7.52
CA ARG A 21 0.91 6.70 8.66
C ARG A 21 0.45 5.78 9.80
N ALA A 22 -0.78 5.31 9.74
CA ALA A 22 -1.34 4.34 10.68
C ALA A 22 -1.16 2.90 10.21
N ASP A 23 -0.79 2.68 8.95
CA ASP A 23 -0.53 1.34 8.43
C ASP A 23 0.63 0.69 9.19
N GLY A 24 0.44 -0.58 9.58
CA GLY A 24 1.41 -1.32 10.38
C GLY A 24 1.39 -1.03 11.89
N LYS A 25 0.71 0.04 12.34
CA LYS A 25 0.49 0.30 13.78
C LYS A 25 -0.65 -0.51 14.36
N PHE A 26 -1.68 -0.76 13.55
CA PHE A 26 -2.81 -1.62 13.88
C PHE A 26 -3.51 -2.10 12.60
N TYR A 27 -4.42 -3.06 12.76
CA TYR A 27 -5.32 -3.57 11.75
C TYR A 27 -6.75 -3.47 12.28
N TYR A 28 -7.74 -3.42 11.38
CA TYR A 28 -9.13 -3.45 11.80
C TYR A 28 -9.89 -4.54 11.06
N SER A 29 -10.81 -5.20 11.74
CA SER A 29 -11.70 -6.19 11.14
C SER A 29 -13.13 -5.68 11.10
N VAL A 30 -13.89 -6.17 10.12
CA VAL A 30 -15.31 -5.87 9.96
C VAL A 30 -16.10 -7.16 10.17
N ARG A 31 -16.88 -7.21 11.25
CA ARG A 31 -17.65 -8.39 11.67
C ARG A 31 -18.61 -8.87 10.57
N THR A 32 -19.25 -7.96 9.86
CA THR A 32 -20.25 -8.28 8.83
C THR A 32 -19.67 -8.89 7.56
N THR A 33 -18.40 -8.61 7.24
CA THR A 33 -17.75 -9.13 6.02
C THR A 33 -16.76 -10.26 6.31
N GLY A 34 -16.39 -10.45 7.58
CA GLY A 34 -15.35 -11.39 7.99
C GLY A 34 -13.97 -11.01 7.47
N VAL A 35 -13.73 -9.74 7.13
CA VAL A 35 -12.48 -9.26 6.51
C VAL A 35 -11.73 -8.33 7.45
N TYR A 36 -10.41 -8.44 7.50
CA TYR A 36 -9.53 -7.45 8.14
C TYR A 36 -8.71 -6.64 7.13
N CYS A 37 -8.40 -5.40 7.50
CA CYS A 37 -7.86 -4.35 6.65
C CYS A 37 -6.77 -3.54 7.36
N ARG A 38 -5.98 -2.81 6.56
CA ARG A 38 -5.11 -1.71 7.02
C ARG A 38 -5.92 -0.40 7.15
N PRO A 39 -5.53 0.55 8.03
CA PRO A 39 -6.20 1.84 8.18
C PRO A 39 -6.36 2.64 6.88
N SER A 40 -5.38 2.60 5.98
CA SER A 40 -5.43 3.28 4.67
C SER A 40 -6.34 2.63 3.61
N CYS A 41 -7.03 1.53 3.95
CA CYS A 41 -7.75 0.72 2.98
C CYS A 41 -8.80 1.55 2.20
N PRO A 42 -8.79 1.49 0.85
CA PRO A 42 -9.75 2.25 0.03
C PRO A 42 -11.16 1.64 0.01
N ALA A 43 -11.38 0.54 0.74
CA ALA A 43 -12.70 -0.08 0.85
C ALA A 43 -13.71 0.88 1.50
N ARG A 44 -15.00 0.64 1.23
CA ARG A 44 -16.08 1.37 1.89
C ARG A 44 -15.99 1.12 3.40
N LEU A 45 -16.01 2.20 4.17
CA LEU A 45 -15.95 2.12 5.63
C LEU A 45 -17.23 1.44 6.15
N ALA A 46 -17.04 0.43 7.02
CA ALA A 46 -18.15 -0.19 7.73
C ALA A 46 -18.62 0.69 8.90
N ARG A 47 -19.79 0.40 9.47
CA ARG A 47 -20.22 1.09 10.69
C ARG A 47 -19.28 0.77 11.85
N ARG A 48 -19.01 1.77 12.70
CA ARG A 48 -18.10 1.65 13.87
C ARG A 48 -18.42 0.47 14.76
N GLU A 49 -19.70 0.17 14.95
CA GLU A 49 -20.23 -0.94 15.75
C GLU A 49 -19.77 -2.32 15.26
N ASN A 50 -19.47 -2.44 13.96
CA ASN A 50 -19.02 -3.68 13.33
C ASN A 50 -17.50 -3.77 13.23
N VAL A 51 -16.77 -2.78 13.73
CA VAL A 51 -15.31 -2.69 13.61
C VAL A 51 -14.64 -3.07 14.92
N GLN A 52 -13.67 -3.97 14.82
CA GLN A 52 -12.76 -4.34 15.90
C GLN A 52 -11.33 -4.00 15.50
N PHE A 53 -10.49 -3.67 16.47
CA PHE A 53 -9.08 -3.34 16.24
C PHE A 53 -8.19 -4.49 16.71
N HIS A 54 -7.13 -4.74 15.95
CA HIS A 54 -6.13 -5.77 16.18
C HIS A 54 -4.74 -5.13 16.12
N MET A 55 -3.83 -5.55 16.99
CA MET A 55 -2.46 -4.99 16.99
C MET A 55 -1.64 -5.60 15.86
N THR A 56 -1.79 -6.90 15.62
CA THR A 56 -1.09 -7.64 14.58
C THR A 56 -2.07 -8.25 13.57
N ARG A 57 -1.54 -8.74 12.44
CA ARG A 57 -2.37 -9.43 11.42
C ARG A 57 -2.78 -10.80 11.94
N GLU A 58 -1.84 -11.42 12.64
CA GLU A 58 -1.93 -12.70 13.28
C GLU A 58 -3.05 -12.69 14.35
N ASP A 59 -3.23 -11.58 15.08
CA ASP A 59 -4.39 -11.37 15.96
C ASP A 59 -5.72 -11.42 15.19
N ALA A 60 -5.81 -10.71 14.07
CA ALA A 60 -7.02 -10.68 13.26
C ALA A 60 -7.33 -12.05 12.63
N GLU A 61 -6.30 -12.78 12.20
CA GLU A 61 -6.43 -14.12 11.64
C GLU A 61 -6.84 -15.14 12.71
N ARG A 62 -6.26 -15.08 13.91
CA ARG A 62 -6.69 -15.89 15.07
C ARG A 62 -8.14 -15.61 15.47
N ALA A 63 -8.60 -14.37 15.29
CA ALA A 63 -10.00 -13.99 15.50
C ALA A 63 -10.93 -14.45 14.35
N GLY A 64 -10.42 -15.17 13.34
CA GLY A 64 -11.21 -15.77 12.26
C GLY A 64 -11.45 -14.84 11.07
N PHE A 65 -10.76 -13.71 10.98
CA PHE A 65 -10.92 -12.78 9.86
C PHE A 65 -9.94 -13.10 8.73
N ARG A 66 -10.41 -12.98 7.48
CA ARG A 66 -9.57 -13.15 6.28
C ARG A 66 -8.96 -11.82 5.81
N PRO A 67 -7.77 -11.82 5.18
CA PRO A 67 -7.14 -10.59 4.71
C PRO A 67 -7.94 -9.94 3.58
N CYS A 68 -8.06 -8.62 3.62
CA CYS A 68 -8.69 -7.86 2.54
C CYS A 68 -7.87 -7.94 1.25
N LYS A 69 -8.54 -8.32 0.15
CA LYS A 69 -7.91 -8.41 -1.17
C LYS A 69 -7.53 -7.06 -1.78
N ARG A 70 -8.10 -5.95 -1.29
CA ARG A 70 -7.80 -4.58 -1.77
C ARG A 70 -6.54 -3.99 -1.13
N CYS A 71 -6.47 -3.99 0.20
CA CYS A 71 -5.29 -3.44 0.91
C CYS A 71 -4.21 -4.49 1.21
N ARG A 72 -4.49 -5.78 0.96
CA ARG A 72 -3.58 -6.93 1.13
C ARG A 72 -2.74 -6.85 2.42
N PRO A 73 -3.37 -6.88 3.60
CA PRO A 73 -2.67 -6.66 4.86
C PRO A 73 -1.61 -7.74 5.15
N GLY A 74 -1.80 -8.98 4.68
CA GLY A 74 -0.84 -10.08 4.81
C GLY A 74 0.45 -9.95 3.98
N GLY A 75 0.51 -9.04 3.00
CA GLY A 75 1.68 -8.84 2.14
C GLY A 75 2.26 -7.42 2.23
N GLN A 76 3.21 -7.10 1.34
CA GLN A 76 3.60 -5.72 1.08
C GLN A 76 2.37 -4.92 0.65
N SER A 77 2.25 -3.65 1.07
CA SER A 77 1.16 -2.83 0.55
C SER A 77 1.31 -2.70 -0.98
N PRO A 78 0.23 -2.54 -1.74
CA PRO A 78 0.36 -2.30 -3.19
C PRO A 78 1.26 -1.09 -3.50
N ALA A 79 1.30 -0.09 -2.61
CA ALA A 79 2.19 1.06 -2.72
C ALA A 79 3.67 0.69 -2.54
N ASP A 80 3.99 -0.20 -1.58
CA ASP A 80 5.35 -0.69 -1.36
C ASP A 80 5.82 -1.57 -2.53
N GLU A 81 4.96 -2.47 -3.01
CA GLU A 81 5.27 -3.33 -4.17
C GLU A 81 5.55 -2.48 -5.41
N HIS A 82 4.71 -1.47 -5.66
CA HIS A 82 4.91 -0.52 -6.74
C HIS A 82 6.21 0.30 -6.57
N ARG A 83 6.51 0.76 -5.36
CA ARG A 83 7.76 1.48 -5.06
C ARG A 83 8.97 0.60 -5.34
N GLN A 84 8.97 -0.66 -4.92
CA GLN A 84 10.07 -1.60 -5.18
C GLN A 84 10.26 -1.85 -6.68
N LYS A 85 9.17 -2.03 -7.43
CA LYS A 85 9.21 -2.16 -8.90
C LYS A 85 9.82 -0.94 -9.56
N VAL A 86 9.44 0.27 -9.14
CA VAL A 86 10.01 1.52 -9.67
C VAL A 86 11.50 1.63 -9.34
N ILE A 87 11.91 1.36 -8.10
CA ILE A 87 13.33 1.37 -7.71
C ILE A 87 14.16 0.38 -8.56
N ALA A 88 13.63 -0.83 -8.80
CA ALA A 88 14.30 -1.81 -9.64
C ALA A 88 14.45 -1.35 -11.10
N VAL A 89 13.44 -0.65 -11.63
CA VAL A 89 13.51 -0.06 -12.98
C VAL A 89 14.51 1.11 -13.02
N CYS A 90 14.49 2.02 -12.05
CA CYS A 90 15.44 3.14 -11.96
C CYS A 90 16.89 2.65 -11.97
N ARG A 91 17.21 1.64 -11.15
CA ARG A 91 18.57 1.03 -11.13
C ARG A 91 18.98 0.45 -12.48
N ARG A 92 18.04 -0.12 -13.24
CA ARG A 92 18.34 -0.64 -14.58
C ARG A 92 18.59 0.46 -15.60
N ILE A 93 17.82 1.55 -15.52
CA ILE A 93 18.03 2.74 -16.35
C ILE A 93 19.43 3.31 -16.09
N GLU A 94 19.84 3.43 -14.82
CA GLU A 94 21.16 3.92 -14.43
C GLU A 94 22.33 3.07 -14.97
N THR A 95 22.10 1.78 -15.21
CA THR A 95 23.10 0.86 -15.79
C THR A 95 23.01 0.69 -17.30
N ALA A 96 22.00 1.29 -17.96
CA ALA A 96 21.78 1.14 -19.39
C ALA A 96 22.59 2.18 -20.18
N GLU A 97 23.31 1.75 -21.22
CA GLU A 97 24.03 2.66 -22.13
C GLU A 97 23.09 3.53 -22.96
N THR A 98 21.84 3.12 -23.14
CA THR A 98 20.83 3.86 -23.89
C THR A 98 19.48 3.80 -23.17
N PRO A 99 18.73 4.92 -23.04
CA PRO A 99 17.41 4.95 -22.45
C PRO A 99 16.45 3.93 -23.10
N PRO A 100 15.97 2.91 -22.37
CA PRO A 100 15.01 1.96 -22.90
C PRO A 100 13.65 2.64 -23.16
N PRO A 101 12.90 2.20 -24.19
CA PRO A 101 11.56 2.73 -24.43
C PRO A 101 10.62 2.42 -23.26
N LEU A 102 9.62 3.29 -23.06
CA LEU A 102 8.66 3.20 -21.95
C LEU A 102 7.96 1.84 -21.83
N ASP A 103 7.71 1.17 -22.96
CA ASP A 103 7.05 -0.14 -22.98
C ASP A 103 7.95 -1.24 -22.39
N GLU A 104 9.26 -1.16 -22.59
CA GLU A 104 10.23 -2.08 -22.01
C GLU A 104 10.38 -1.85 -20.50
N LEU A 105 10.43 -0.59 -20.07
CA LEU A 105 10.41 -0.21 -18.65
C LEU A 105 9.16 -0.72 -17.94
N ALA A 106 8.00 -0.60 -18.58
CA ALA A 106 6.73 -1.10 -18.06
C ALA A 106 6.71 -2.63 -17.97
N ALA A 107 7.27 -3.33 -18.97
CA ALA A 107 7.42 -4.77 -18.98
C ALA A 107 8.33 -5.27 -17.84
N TRP A 108 9.44 -4.58 -17.56
CA TRP A 108 10.31 -4.92 -16.42
C TRP A 108 9.61 -4.80 -15.07
N ALA A 109 8.69 -3.84 -14.92
CA ALA A 109 7.87 -3.70 -13.73
C ALA A 109 6.69 -4.69 -13.67
N GLY A 110 6.40 -5.42 -14.76
CA GLY A 110 5.19 -6.25 -14.88
C GLY A 110 3.90 -5.44 -14.82
N LEU A 111 3.92 -4.19 -15.34
CA LEU A 111 2.78 -3.26 -15.33
C LEU A 111 2.43 -2.86 -16.76
N SER A 112 1.16 -2.54 -17.03
CA SER A 112 0.80 -1.88 -18.30
C SER A 112 1.45 -0.50 -18.40
N ARG A 113 1.78 -0.04 -19.62
CA ARG A 113 2.37 1.28 -19.90
C ARG A 113 1.74 2.44 -19.10
N HIS A 114 0.42 2.58 -19.16
CA HIS A 114 -0.32 3.65 -18.47
C HIS A 114 -0.23 3.53 -16.94
N HIS A 115 -0.31 2.31 -16.41
CA HIS A 115 -0.19 2.06 -14.98
C HIS A 115 1.24 2.35 -14.50
N PHE A 116 2.25 1.90 -15.23
CA PHE A 116 3.65 2.16 -14.94
C PHE A 116 3.93 3.66 -14.90
N HIS A 117 3.51 4.43 -15.91
CA HIS A 117 3.73 5.87 -15.95
C HIS A 117 3.15 6.60 -14.73
N ARG A 118 1.91 6.26 -14.32
CA ARG A 118 1.27 6.85 -13.14
C ARG A 118 2.01 6.47 -11.84
N VAL A 119 2.38 5.19 -11.72
CA VAL A 119 3.09 4.67 -10.55
C VAL A 119 4.49 5.29 -10.44
N PHE A 120 5.24 5.34 -11.53
CA PHE A 120 6.57 5.93 -11.58
C PHE A 120 6.55 7.37 -11.09
N LYS A 121 5.69 8.21 -11.69
CA LYS A 121 5.53 9.62 -11.27
C LYS A 121 5.12 9.76 -9.80
N SER A 122 4.25 8.87 -9.30
CA SER A 122 3.84 8.91 -7.88
C SER A 122 4.97 8.55 -6.91
N VAL A 123 5.99 7.81 -7.37
CA VAL A 123 7.12 7.33 -6.56
C VAL A 123 8.33 8.24 -6.68
N THR A 124 8.69 8.69 -7.89
CA THR A 124 9.90 9.48 -8.18
C THR A 124 9.65 10.98 -8.27
N GLY A 125 8.40 11.40 -8.47
CA GLY A 125 8.02 12.80 -8.68
C GLY A 125 8.12 13.29 -10.13
N VAL A 126 8.84 12.58 -11.01
CA VAL A 126 9.07 12.94 -12.42
C VAL A 126 8.54 11.88 -13.38
N THR A 127 8.45 12.18 -14.69
CA THR A 127 8.06 11.17 -15.67
C THR A 127 9.23 10.22 -15.99
N PRO A 128 8.97 8.99 -16.45
CA PRO A 128 10.04 8.08 -16.87
C PRO A 128 10.96 8.66 -17.94
N LYS A 129 10.44 9.53 -18.82
CA LYS A 129 11.22 10.20 -19.86
C LYS A 129 12.17 11.22 -19.23
N ASP A 130 11.63 12.11 -18.40
CA ASP A 130 12.46 13.12 -17.72
C ASP A 130 13.53 12.48 -16.82
N TYR A 131 13.24 11.30 -16.25
CA TYR A 131 14.22 10.54 -15.46
C TYR A 131 15.34 9.95 -16.30
N ALA A 132 15.06 9.54 -17.54
CA ALA A 132 16.06 8.93 -18.42
C ALA A 132 16.88 9.96 -19.21
N ASP A 133 16.36 11.19 -19.34
CA ASP A 133 17.03 12.34 -19.96
C ASP A 133 17.93 13.12 -18.97
N ALA A 134 17.93 12.75 -17.67
CA ALA A 134 18.69 13.38 -16.59
C ALA A 134 20.01 12.65 -16.28
#